data_AF-A0A943K2L7-F1
#
_entry.id   AF-A0A943K2L7-F1
#
_cell.length_a   1.000
_cell.length_b   1.000
_cell.length_c   1.000
_cell.angle_alpha   90.00
_cell.angle_beta   90.00
_cell.angle_gamma   90.00
#
_symmetry.space_group_name_H-M   'P 1'
#
loop_
_entity.id
_entity.type
_entity.pdbx_description
1 polymer ?
#
loop_
_entity_poly.entity_id
_entity_poly.type
_entity_poly.pdbx_seq_one_letter_code
_entity_poly.pdbx_strand_id
1 'polypeptide(L)'
;MIIIDADMITLMQRLNIPESRMIQYGTMSVEEIVEAEAEAGNSQAVEFATELFTNVEKLVKIFKLSDPSNKLEILSEMTADQLSIFLPVMEESDLTEGLKYFTQDKLLKMLESVPPEQLVNTVFQMFSQEEIIEYLPEEQLNKVLTSTDVEKNKILEQMKSIQPAYIAQMLENVTGKPVQDTNQIAMIDQLDDLNPLDFKNALLSMQPIAKKQVTLGLTKHDKDLYQEFDAHAYTNMINTYKQQPEVVKAMDVLEPEEKIKMLKELPNDLLGIVITQIDARDFADLLINRCPEILAQIVAR
;
A
#
# COMPACT_ATOMS: atom_id res chain seq x y z
N MET A 1 22.55 -22.37 2.43
CA MET A 1 23.03 -23.61 3.08
C MET A 1 22.71 -23.37 4.52
N ILE A 2 21.60 -23.92 5.01
CA ILE A 2 21.17 -23.73 6.39
C ILE A 2 22.29 -24.30 7.25
N ILE A 3 23.10 -23.44 7.86
CA ILE A 3 24.13 -23.87 8.80
C ILE A 3 23.39 -24.18 10.10
N ILE A 4 22.75 -25.34 10.13
CA ILE A 4 22.28 -26.00 11.36
C ILE A 4 23.52 -26.57 12.07
N ASP A 5 24.49 -25.72 12.43
CA ASP A 5 25.59 -26.07 13.33
C ASP A 5 25.11 -26.17 14.78
N ALA A 6 23.81 -25.92 15.06
CA ALA A 6 23.23 -26.20 16.36
C ALA A 6 22.98 -27.70 16.53
N ASP A 7 24.11 -28.37 16.75
CA ASP A 7 24.31 -29.65 17.41
C ASP A 7 23.62 -30.85 16.79
N MET A 8 24.23 -31.38 15.73
CA MET A 8 24.25 -32.83 15.42
C MET A 8 24.37 -33.68 16.70
N ILE A 9 25.17 -33.24 17.68
CA ILE A 9 25.33 -33.89 18.99
C ILE A 9 24.03 -33.90 19.81
N THR A 10 23.27 -32.81 19.80
CA THR A 10 21.99 -32.66 20.49
C THR A 10 20.91 -33.49 19.80
N LEU A 11 20.94 -33.56 18.46
CA LEU A 11 20.08 -34.45 17.68
C LEU A 11 20.38 -35.93 18.00
N MET A 12 21.66 -36.33 18.03
CA MET A 12 22.10 -37.69 18.34
C MET A 12 21.66 -38.15 19.73
N GLN A 13 21.81 -37.29 20.73
CA GLN A 13 21.37 -37.59 22.10
C GLN A 13 19.86 -37.74 22.20
N ARG A 14 19.10 -37.00 21.38
CA ARG A 14 17.63 -37.00 21.43
C ARG A 14 17.00 -38.14 20.63
N LEU A 15 17.60 -38.51 19.50
CA LEU A 15 17.16 -39.61 18.63
C LEU A 15 17.80 -40.96 18.98
N ASN A 16 18.67 -40.97 20.00
CA ASN A 16 19.42 -42.13 20.48
C ASN A 16 20.15 -42.88 19.36
N ILE A 17 20.76 -42.10 18.45
CA ILE A 17 21.47 -42.63 17.29
C ILE A 17 22.86 -43.09 17.73
N PRO A 18 23.22 -44.38 17.59
CA PRO A 18 24.54 -44.87 17.96
C PRO A 18 25.63 -44.31 17.05
N GLU A 19 26.81 -44.03 17.61
CA GLU A 19 27.99 -43.50 16.87
C GLU A 19 28.36 -44.34 15.63
N SER A 20 28.04 -45.64 15.64
CA SER A 20 28.27 -46.52 14.48
C SER A 20 27.39 -46.22 13.26
N ARG A 21 26.18 -45.69 13.44
CA ARG A 21 25.31 -45.23 12.34
C ARG A 21 25.70 -43.84 11.85
N MET A 22 26.36 -43.04 12.70
CA MET A 22 26.83 -41.70 12.36
C MET A 22 27.79 -41.67 11.16
N ILE A 23 28.58 -42.72 10.99
CA ILE A 23 29.50 -42.87 9.84
C ILE A 23 28.72 -42.93 8.51
N GLN A 24 27.48 -43.44 8.54
CA GLN A 24 26.59 -43.50 7.37
C GLN A 24 25.88 -42.16 7.11
N TYR A 25 25.81 -41.31 8.14
CA TYR A 25 25.14 -40.01 8.12
C TYR A 25 26.09 -38.82 7.94
N GLY A 26 27.39 -39.07 7.72
CA GLY A 26 28.43 -38.02 7.72
C GLY A 26 28.30 -36.97 6.62
N THR A 27 27.47 -37.21 5.60
CA THR A 27 27.12 -36.23 4.56
C THR A 27 25.65 -35.86 4.57
N MET A 28 24.87 -36.43 5.49
CA MET A 28 23.43 -36.27 5.55
C MET A 28 23.05 -35.07 6.43
N SER A 29 21.98 -34.38 6.06
CA SER A 29 21.39 -33.31 6.85
C SER A 29 20.76 -33.86 8.14
N VAL A 30 20.49 -32.99 9.12
CA VAL A 30 19.72 -33.35 10.34
C VAL A 30 18.37 -33.98 9.98
N GLU A 31 17.83 -33.60 8.82
CA GLU A 31 16.53 -33.94 8.28
C GLU A 31 16.55 -35.34 7.65
N GLU A 32 17.51 -35.63 6.77
CA GLU A 32 17.77 -36.96 6.18
C GLU A 32 18.04 -38.03 7.25
N ILE A 33 18.66 -37.63 8.37
CA ILE A 33 18.92 -38.52 9.52
C ILE A 33 17.62 -38.88 10.26
N VAL A 34 16.73 -37.90 10.47
CA VAL A 34 15.43 -38.12 11.12
C VAL A 34 14.53 -38.98 10.26
N GLU A 35 14.49 -38.75 8.94
CA GLU A 35 13.68 -39.55 8.01
C GLU A 35 14.19 -40.99 7.90
N ALA A 36 15.50 -41.19 7.70
CA ALA A 36 16.09 -42.53 7.64
C ALA A 36 15.89 -43.33 8.94
N GLU A 37 15.96 -42.67 10.10
CA GLU A 37 15.68 -43.30 11.39
C GLU A 37 14.18 -43.56 11.58
N ALA A 38 13.29 -42.67 11.15
CA ALA A 38 11.84 -42.87 11.20
C ALA A 38 11.38 -44.02 10.28
N GLU A 39 11.91 -44.10 9.06
CA GLU A 39 11.69 -45.22 8.13
C GLU A 39 12.28 -46.53 8.65
N ALA A 40 13.41 -46.47 9.38
CA ALA A 40 13.99 -47.61 10.09
C ALA A 40 13.22 -48.00 11.37
N GLY A 41 12.12 -47.33 11.69
CA GLY A 41 11.24 -47.63 12.82
C GLY A 41 11.71 -47.06 14.16
N ASN A 42 12.59 -46.05 14.16
CA ASN A 42 12.98 -45.32 15.36
C ASN A 42 11.81 -44.46 15.84
N SER A 43 11.16 -44.91 16.92
CA SER A 43 10.01 -44.22 17.51
C SER A 43 10.33 -42.79 17.97
N GLN A 44 11.58 -42.49 18.32
CA GLN A 44 12.00 -41.14 18.73
C GLN A 44 12.13 -40.20 17.53
N ALA A 45 12.51 -40.72 16.35
CA ALA A 45 12.52 -39.96 15.11
C ALA A 45 11.11 -39.69 14.59
N VAL A 46 10.20 -40.67 14.70
CA VAL A 46 8.78 -40.49 14.40
C VAL A 46 8.12 -39.48 15.34
N GLU A 47 8.43 -39.54 16.64
CA GLU A 47 7.94 -38.57 17.63
C GLU A 47 8.53 -37.18 17.39
N PHE A 48 9.83 -37.08 17.08
CA PHE A 48 10.49 -35.81 16.77
C PHE A 48 9.92 -35.15 15.50
N ALA A 49 9.68 -35.91 14.44
CA ALA A 49 9.01 -35.42 13.24
C ALA A 49 7.59 -34.92 13.58
N THR A 50 6.81 -35.71 14.34
CA THR A 50 5.46 -35.32 14.76
C THR A 50 5.48 -34.03 15.61
N GLU A 51 6.47 -33.87 16.49
CA GLU A 51 6.65 -32.67 17.32
C GLU A 51 7.01 -31.43 16.49
N LEU A 52 7.78 -31.56 15.41
CA LEU A 52 8.14 -30.45 14.52
C LEU A 52 6.92 -29.89 13.78
N PHE A 53 5.99 -30.76 13.37
CA PHE A 53 4.75 -30.37 12.69
C PHE A 53 3.62 -29.94 13.65
N THR A 54 3.84 -29.92 14.96
CA THR A 54 2.78 -29.62 15.94
C THR A 54 3.18 -28.65 17.04
N ASN A 55 4.47 -28.30 17.16
CA ASN A 55 4.97 -27.45 18.24
C ASN A 55 5.75 -26.23 17.74
N VAL A 56 5.09 -25.08 17.79
CA VAL A 56 5.61 -23.75 17.41
C VAL A 56 6.96 -23.43 18.09
N GLU A 57 7.07 -23.60 19.41
CA GLU A 57 8.29 -23.27 20.17
C GLU A 57 9.48 -24.15 19.78
N LYS A 58 9.24 -25.44 19.51
CA LYS A 58 10.28 -26.35 19.03
C LYS A 58 10.72 -25.97 17.63
N LEU A 59 9.79 -25.62 16.74
CA LEU A 59 10.10 -25.19 15.38
C LEU A 59 10.95 -23.91 15.38
N VAL A 60 10.56 -22.90 16.18
CA VAL A 60 11.33 -21.65 16.36
C VAL A 60 12.75 -21.94 16.84
N LYS A 61 12.90 -22.82 17.83
CA LYS A 61 14.22 -23.14 18.40
C LYS A 61 15.11 -23.92 17.44
N ILE A 62 14.56 -24.90 16.74
CA ILE A 62 15.31 -25.82 15.88
C ILE A 62 15.80 -25.11 14.62
N PHE A 63 14.90 -24.40 13.93
CA PHE A 63 15.24 -23.62 12.73
C PHE A 63 15.79 -22.23 13.05
N LYS A 64 15.94 -21.90 14.35
CA LYS A 64 16.35 -20.57 14.85
C LYS A 64 15.60 -19.46 14.11
N LEU A 65 14.27 -19.54 14.08
CA LEU A 65 13.42 -18.64 13.32
C LEU A 65 13.43 -17.20 13.86
N SER A 66 14.20 -16.89 14.90
CA SER A 66 14.52 -15.50 15.25
C SER A 66 15.56 -14.87 14.31
N ASP A 67 16.30 -15.67 13.54
CA ASP A 67 17.25 -15.21 12.53
C ASP A 67 16.54 -14.98 11.19
N PRO A 68 16.53 -13.73 10.66
CA PRO A 68 15.96 -13.43 9.35
C PRO A 68 16.55 -14.26 8.21
N SER A 69 17.82 -14.64 8.29
CA SER A 69 18.50 -15.44 7.25
C SER A 69 17.87 -16.81 7.11
N ASN A 70 17.54 -17.46 8.23
CA ASN A 70 16.92 -18.78 8.23
C ASN A 70 15.47 -18.72 7.75
N LYS A 71 14.72 -17.66 8.11
CA LYS A 71 13.39 -17.43 7.51
C LYS A 71 13.50 -17.25 6.01
N LEU A 72 14.48 -16.49 5.53
CA LEU A 72 14.66 -16.23 4.10
C LEU A 72 14.98 -17.52 3.32
N GLU A 73 15.81 -18.40 3.88
CA GLU A 73 16.09 -19.71 3.26
C GLU A 73 14.80 -20.54 3.10
N ILE A 74 13.95 -20.57 4.12
CA ILE A 74 12.63 -21.22 4.07
C ILE A 74 11.71 -20.57 3.02
N LEU A 75 11.66 -19.23 3.00
CA LEU A 75 10.81 -18.46 2.08
C LEU A 75 11.25 -18.59 0.62
N SER A 76 12.54 -18.80 0.37
CA SER A 76 13.09 -18.93 -0.99
C SER A 76 12.59 -20.17 -1.74
N GLU A 77 12.07 -21.16 -1.02
CA GLU A 77 11.49 -22.39 -1.58
C GLU A 77 9.98 -22.27 -1.85
N MET A 78 9.36 -21.14 -1.46
CA MET A 78 7.92 -20.95 -1.57
C MET A 78 7.51 -20.33 -2.91
N THR A 79 6.29 -20.68 -3.35
CA THR A 79 5.61 -20.01 -4.45
C THR A 79 5.07 -18.64 -4.03
N ALA A 80 4.75 -17.78 -4.99
CA ALA A 80 4.16 -16.46 -4.72
C ALA A 80 2.85 -16.56 -3.91
N ASP A 81 2.02 -17.56 -4.21
CA ASP A 81 0.76 -17.79 -3.49
C ASP A 81 1.02 -18.17 -2.03
N GLN A 82 2.01 -19.02 -1.76
CA GLN A 82 2.39 -19.41 -0.39
C GLN A 82 2.98 -18.23 0.39
N LEU A 83 3.86 -17.42 -0.22
CA LEU A 83 4.39 -16.21 0.40
C LEU A 83 3.26 -15.24 0.78
N SER A 84 2.23 -15.13 -0.06
CA SER A 84 1.11 -14.21 0.18
C SER A 84 0.27 -14.54 1.41
N ILE A 85 0.35 -15.79 1.93
CA ILE A 85 -0.35 -16.24 3.15
C ILE A 85 0.21 -15.54 4.40
N PHE A 86 1.46 -15.09 4.35
CA PHE A 86 2.12 -14.43 5.47
C PHE A 86 1.75 -12.95 5.60
N LEU A 87 1.35 -12.29 4.49
CA LEU A 87 1.05 -10.87 4.48
C LEU A 87 -0.05 -10.44 5.49
N PRO A 88 -1.17 -11.16 5.67
CA PRO A 88 -2.23 -10.75 6.59
C PRO A 88 -1.88 -10.80 8.09
N VAL A 89 -0.81 -11.50 8.47
CA VAL A 89 -0.38 -11.55 9.89
C VAL A 89 0.72 -10.54 10.21
N MET A 90 1.24 -9.84 9.20
CA MET A 90 2.27 -8.83 9.39
C MET A 90 1.72 -7.64 10.16
N GLU A 91 2.57 -7.01 10.96
CA GLU A 91 2.23 -5.72 11.55
C GLU A 91 2.08 -4.66 10.45
N GLU A 92 1.18 -3.70 10.67
CA GLU A 92 0.90 -2.66 9.69
C GLU A 92 2.14 -1.82 9.35
N SER A 93 3.02 -1.60 10.33
CA SER A 93 4.32 -0.94 10.11
C SER A 93 5.22 -1.72 9.17
N ASP A 94 5.22 -3.05 9.25
CA ASP A 94 6.05 -3.90 8.39
C ASP A 94 5.49 -3.94 6.96
N LEU A 95 4.16 -3.92 6.83
CA LEU A 95 3.50 -3.77 5.52
C LEU A 95 3.90 -2.45 4.86
N THR A 96 3.85 -1.33 5.59
CA THR A 96 4.29 -0.02 5.10
C THR A 96 5.79 -0.02 4.78
N GLU A 97 6.63 -0.62 5.62
CA GLU A 97 8.08 -0.73 5.38
C GLU A 97 8.38 -1.53 4.10
N GLY A 98 7.62 -2.59 3.85
CA GLY A 98 7.73 -3.40 2.63
C GLY A 98 7.49 -2.60 1.34
N LEU A 99 6.73 -1.51 1.40
CA LEU A 99 6.50 -0.64 0.24
C LEU A 99 7.79 0.08 -0.21
N LYS A 100 8.80 0.21 0.65
CA LYS A 100 10.10 0.83 0.30
C LYS A 100 10.88 0.05 -0.78
N TYR A 101 10.57 -1.23 -0.96
CA TYR A 101 11.19 -2.06 -2.00
C TYR A 101 10.70 -1.74 -3.42
N PHE A 102 9.60 -1.00 -3.56
CA PHE A 102 9.11 -0.55 -4.87
C PHE A 102 9.75 0.76 -5.31
N THR A 103 9.96 0.92 -6.62
CA THR A 103 10.31 2.24 -7.16
C THR A 103 9.16 3.23 -6.99
N GLN A 104 9.48 4.54 -6.98
CA GLN A 104 8.47 5.60 -6.93
C GLN A 104 7.41 5.44 -8.02
N ASP A 105 7.82 5.26 -9.27
CA ASP A 105 6.89 5.08 -10.40
C ASP A 105 5.93 3.90 -10.18
N LYS A 106 6.40 2.81 -9.56
CA LYS A 106 5.57 1.64 -9.29
C LYS A 106 4.59 1.92 -8.15
N LEU A 107 5.03 2.58 -7.07
CA LEU A 107 4.17 3.02 -5.97
C LEU A 107 3.06 3.94 -6.46
N LEU A 108 3.40 4.91 -7.31
CA LEU A 108 2.44 5.84 -7.89
C LEU A 108 1.40 5.10 -8.75
N LYS A 109 1.82 4.18 -9.62
CA LYS A 109 0.87 3.36 -10.39
C LYS A 109 -0.08 2.54 -9.52
N MET A 110 0.41 2.00 -8.41
CA MET A 110 -0.43 1.28 -7.46
C MET A 110 -1.42 2.22 -6.74
N LEU A 111 -1.00 3.45 -6.40
CA LEU A 111 -1.89 4.48 -5.86
C LEU A 111 -3.01 4.88 -6.84
N GLU A 112 -2.80 4.79 -8.15
CA GLU A 112 -3.88 5.05 -9.11
C GLU A 112 -5.01 4.02 -9.05
N SER A 113 -4.73 2.84 -8.49
CA SER A 113 -5.68 1.72 -8.40
C SER A 113 -6.35 1.61 -7.03
N VAL A 114 -5.95 2.41 -6.04
CA VAL A 114 -6.60 2.42 -4.72
C VAL A 114 -7.93 3.16 -4.77
N PRO A 115 -8.84 2.92 -3.81
CA PRO A 115 -10.08 3.69 -3.71
C PRO A 115 -9.82 5.21 -3.64
N PRO A 116 -10.64 6.05 -4.31
CA PRO A 116 -10.44 7.50 -4.35
C PRO A 116 -10.30 8.15 -2.97
N GLU A 117 -11.10 7.72 -2.00
CA GLU A 117 -11.01 8.19 -0.62
C GLU A 117 -9.63 7.94 0.00
N GLN A 118 -9.10 6.72 -0.15
CA GLN A 118 -7.77 6.37 0.37
C GLN A 118 -6.65 7.12 -0.35
N LEU A 119 -6.78 7.34 -1.66
CA LEU A 119 -5.85 8.16 -2.43
C LEU A 119 -5.82 9.60 -1.89
N VAL A 120 -6.99 10.21 -1.72
CA VAL A 120 -7.12 11.58 -1.20
C VAL A 120 -6.53 11.68 0.21
N ASN A 121 -6.81 10.72 1.08
CA ASN A 121 -6.24 10.67 2.43
C ASN A 121 -4.71 10.58 2.39
N THR A 122 -4.16 9.77 1.49
CA THR A 122 -2.70 9.67 1.27
C THR A 122 -2.13 11.01 0.79
N VAL A 123 -2.79 11.68 -0.15
CA VAL A 123 -2.37 12.99 -0.66
C VAL A 123 -2.37 14.04 0.46
N PHE A 124 -3.36 14.04 1.35
CA PHE A 124 -3.43 14.96 2.50
C PHE A 124 -2.31 14.75 3.52
N GLN A 125 -1.66 13.59 3.56
CA GLN A 125 -0.45 13.41 4.37
C GLN A 125 0.78 14.15 3.80
N MET A 126 0.76 14.46 2.50
CA MET A 126 1.90 15.04 1.78
C MET A 126 1.73 16.53 1.46
N PHE A 127 0.48 16.98 1.28
CA PHE A 127 0.16 18.33 0.81
C PHE A 127 -0.98 18.95 1.61
N SER A 128 -0.90 20.26 1.81
CA SER A 128 -2.04 21.07 2.23
C SER A 128 -3.11 21.15 1.13
N GLN A 129 -4.34 21.50 1.53
CA GLN A 129 -5.44 21.69 0.58
C GLN A 129 -5.14 22.78 -0.45
N GLU A 130 -4.46 23.85 -0.03
CA GLU A 130 -3.98 24.93 -0.88
C GLU A 130 -2.98 24.43 -1.93
N GLU A 131 -1.97 23.65 -1.50
CA GLU A 131 -0.96 23.09 -2.40
C GLU A 131 -1.59 22.15 -3.44
N ILE A 132 -2.57 21.33 -3.03
CA ILE A 132 -3.27 20.43 -3.96
C ILE A 132 -3.94 21.23 -5.07
N ILE A 133 -4.72 22.27 -4.72
CA ILE A 133 -5.41 23.10 -5.72
C ILE A 133 -4.42 23.92 -6.55
N GLU A 134 -3.29 24.30 -5.97
CA GLU A 134 -2.24 25.05 -6.67
C GLU A 134 -1.52 24.22 -7.73
N TYR A 135 -1.24 22.95 -7.42
CA TYR A 135 -0.43 22.05 -8.24
C TYR A 135 -1.24 21.16 -9.19
N LEU A 136 -2.53 20.95 -8.94
CA LEU A 136 -3.38 20.25 -9.89
C LEU A 136 -3.54 21.03 -11.20
N PRO A 137 -3.58 20.34 -12.35
CA PRO A 137 -3.80 21.01 -13.63
C PRO A 137 -5.20 21.61 -13.71
N GLU A 138 -5.32 22.69 -14.48
CA GLU A 138 -6.57 23.47 -14.58
C GLU A 138 -7.76 22.62 -15.07
N GLU A 139 -7.51 21.61 -15.90
CA GLU A 139 -8.53 20.66 -16.37
C GLU A 139 -9.24 19.94 -15.22
N GLN A 140 -8.51 19.64 -14.14
CA GLN A 140 -9.06 19.00 -12.95
C GLN A 140 -9.96 19.96 -12.16
N LEU A 141 -9.56 21.23 -12.06
CA LEU A 141 -10.40 22.26 -11.45
C LEU A 141 -11.69 22.47 -12.27
N ASN A 142 -11.58 22.49 -13.60
CA ASN A 142 -12.73 22.56 -14.50
C ASN A 142 -13.68 21.38 -14.31
N LYS A 143 -13.15 20.17 -14.09
CA LYS A 143 -13.94 18.97 -13.83
C LYS A 143 -14.80 19.14 -12.59
N VAL A 144 -14.22 19.57 -11.47
CA VAL A 144 -14.97 19.81 -10.22
C VAL A 144 -15.98 20.94 -10.37
N LEU A 145 -15.57 22.09 -10.92
CA LEU A 145 -16.46 23.24 -11.10
C LEU A 145 -17.66 22.95 -12.01
N THR A 146 -17.53 21.97 -12.91
CA THR A 146 -18.60 21.59 -13.85
C THR A 146 -19.22 20.23 -13.54
N SER A 147 -18.91 19.64 -12.39
CA SER A 147 -19.49 18.38 -11.92
C SER A 147 -20.97 18.56 -11.58
N THR A 148 -21.75 17.50 -11.75
CA THR A 148 -23.16 17.45 -11.33
C THR A 148 -23.32 17.39 -9.82
N ASP A 149 -22.27 17.01 -9.09
CA ASP A 149 -22.31 16.87 -7.63
C ASP A 149 -22.14 18.21 -6.90
N VAL A 150 -21.71 19.24 -7.64
CA VAL A 150 -21.58 20.60 -7.11
C VAL A 150 -22.82 21.42 -7.44
N GLU A 151 -23.58 21.76 -6.41
CA GLU A 151 -24.74 22.65 -6.56
C GLU A 151 -24.33 24.06 -7.01
N LYS A 152 -25.02 24.57 -8.03
CA LYS A 152 -24.80 25.93 -8.56
C LYS A 152 -24.78 27.00 -7.46
N ASN A 153 -25.69 26.92 -6.50
CA ASN A 153 -25.76 27.87 -5.37
C ASN A 153 -24.48 27.87 -4.53
N LYS A 154 -23.86 26.70 -4.30
CA LYS A 154 -22.59 26.62 -3.58
C LYS A 154 -21.48 27.32 -4.37
N ILE A 155 -21.44 27.17 -5.69
CA ILE A 155 -20.47 27.85 -6.56
C ILE A 155 -20.66 29.37 -6.46
N LEU A 156 -21.90 29.86 -6.62
CA LEU A 156 -22.23 31.28 -6.54
C LEU A 156 -21.85 31.88 -5.16
N GLU A 157 -22.07 31.15 -4.07
CA GLU A 157 -21.60 31.56 -2.75
C GLU A 157 -20.07 31.71 -2.70
N GLN A 158 -19.32 30.75 -3.27
CA GLN A 158 -17.86 30.86 -3.33
C GLN A 158 -17.37 31.99 -4.25
N MET A 159 -18.16 32.41 -5.25
CA MET A 159 -17.82 33.58 -6.07
C MET A 159 -17.79 34.89 -5.29
N LYS A 160 -18.41 34.95 -4.10
CA LYS A 160 -18.28 36.12 -3.21
C LYS A 160 -16.85 36.31 -2.70
N SER A 161 -16.04 35.25 -2.70
CA SER A 161 -14.65 35.27 -2.23
C SER A 161 -13.62 35.74 -3.27
N ILE A 162 -14.01 35.84 -4.54
CA ILE A 162 -13.12 36.30 -5.62
C ILE A 162 -13.30 37.79 -5.93
N GLN A 163 -12.28 38.40 -6.55
CA GLN A 163 -12.34 39.83 -6.88
C GLN A 163 -13.45 40.12 -7.91
N PRO A 164 -14.23 41.21 -7.76
CA PRO A 164 -15.33 41.56 -8.67
C PRO A 164 -14.91 41.65 -10.15
N ALA A 165 -13.67 42.07 -10.43
CA ALA A 165 -13.13 42.14 -11.77
C ALA A 165 -13.11 40.78 -12.50
N TYR A 166 -12.88 39.68 -11.77
CA TYR A 166 -12.91 38.34 -12.35
C TYR A 166 -14.34 37.90 -12.72
N ILE A 167 -15.33 38.27 -11.90
CA ILE A 167 -16.74 38.02 -12.16
C ILE A 167 -17.20 38.81 -13.39
N ALA A 168 -16.83 40.09 -13.48
CA ALA A 168 -17.10 40.92 -14.64
C ALA A 168 -16.55 40.29 -15.93
N GLN A 169 -15.28 39.85 -15.90
CA GLN A 169 -14.66 39.21 -17.06
C GLN A 169 -15.38 37.93 -17.50
N MET A 170 -15.86 37.11 -16.56
CA MET A 170 -16.65 35.91 -16.89
C MET A 170 -17.95 36.27 -17.61
N LEU A 171 -18.67 37.27 -17.10
CA LEU A 171 -19.90 37.78 -17.72
C LEU A 171 -19.64 38.34 -19.11
N GLU A 172 -18.59 39.13 -19.29
CA GLU A 172 -18.22 39.71 -20.60
C GLU A 172 -17.88 38.63 -21.63
N ASN A 173 -17.14 37.59 -21.20
CA ASN A 173 -16.74 36.49 -22.07
C ASN A 173 -17.95 35.71 -22.62
N VAL A 174 -18.98 35.51 -21.80
CA VAL A 174 -20.16 34.71 -22.19
C VAL A 174 -21.22 35.57 -22.87
N THR A 175 -21.44 36.80 -22.40
CA THR A 175 -22.49 37.67 -22.95
C THR A 175 -22.04 38.50 -24.16
N GLY A 176 -20.72 38.67 -24.34
CA GLY A 176 -20.12 39.53 -25.37
C GLY A 176 -20.36 41.02 -25.14
N LYS A 177 -20.83 41.44 -23.96
CA LYS A 177 -21.17 42.83 -23.63
C LYS A 177 -20.39 43.27 -22.39
N PRO A 178 -19.88 44.51 -22.36
CA PRO A 178 -19.20 45.04 -21.18
C PRO A 178 -20.16 45.10 -20.00
N VAL A 179 -19.69 44.72 -18.81
CA VAL A 179 -20.50 44.82 -17.60
C VAL A 179 -20.67 46.29 -17.22
N GLN A 180 -21.92 46.74 -17.08
CA GLN A 180 -22.22 48.13 -16.71
C GLN A 180 -22.28 48.35 -15.19
N ASP A 181 -22.66 47.33 -14.43
CA ASP A 181 -22.74 47.39 -12.96
C ASP A 181 -21.57 46.62 -12.34
N THR A 182 -20.69 47.34 -11.63
CA THR A 182 -19.53 46.76 -10.95
C THR A 182 -19.85 46.23 -9.55
N ASN A 183 -21.12 46.29 -9.12
CA ASN A 183 -21.56 45.69 -7.87
C ASN A 183 -21.46 44.17 -7.95
N GLN A 184 -20.69 43.58 -7.04
CA GLN A 184 -20.43 42.14 -6.98
C GLN A 184 -21.70 41.29 -6.85
N ILE A 185 -22.66 41.72 -6.04
CA ILE A 185 -23.90 40.98 -5.80
C ILE A 185 -24.74 40.96 -7.09
N ALA A 186 -24.89 42.12 -7.75
CA ALA A 186 -25.62 42.22 -9.00
C ALA A 186 -24.98 41.38 -10.12
N MET A 187 -23.65 41.27 -10.15
CA MET A 187 -22.96 40.39 -11.10
C MET A 187 -23.17 38.90 -10.79
N ILE A 188 -23.21 38.52 -9.51
CA ILE A 188 -23.50 37.13 -9.11
C ILE A 188 -24.96 36.77 -9.46
N ASP A 189 -25.90 37.69 -9.26
CA ASP A 189 -27.30 37.50 -9.66
C ASP A 189 -27.41 37.32 -11.18
N GLN A 190 -26.65 38.10 -11.97
CA GLN A 190 -26.58 37.91 -13.43
C GLN A 190 -26.01 36.54 -13.83
N LEU A 191 -25.02 36.02 -13.10
CA LEU A 191 -24.50 34.67 -13.32
C LEU A 191 -25.54 33.60 -12.94
N ASP A 192 -26.38 33.86 -11.94
CA ASP A 192 -27.48 32.96 -11.59
C ASP A 192 -28.59 32.96 -12.65
N ASP A 193 -28.86 34.07 -13.30
CA ASP A 193 -29.85 34.13 -14.37
C ASP A 193 -29.39 33.46 -15.69
N LEU A 194 -28.10 33.09 -15.80
CA LEU A 194 -27.60 32.37 -16.97
C LEU A 194 -28.24 30.98 -17.10
N ASN A 195 -28.52 30.59 -18.35
CA ASN A 195 -28.90 29.22 -18.63
C ASN A 195 -27.73 28.26 -18.30
N PRO A 196 -28.00 26.95 -18.08
CA PRO A 196 -26.98 26.01 -17.64
C PRO A 196 -25.74 25.92 -18.54
N LEU A 197 -25.91 26.08 -19.85
CA LEU A 197 -24.81 26.00 -20.80
C LEU A 197 -23.91 27.25 -20.69
N ASP A 198 -24.51 28.42 -20.65
CA ASP A 198 -23.80 29.69 -20.50
C ASP A 198 -23.12 29.80 -19.14
N PHE A 199 -23.76 29.30 -18.08
CA PHE A 199 -23.14 29.22 -16.76
C PHE A 199 -21.90 28.31 -16.77
N LYS A 200 -22.00 27.12 -17.38
CA LYS A 200 -20.85 26.22 -17.53
C LYS A 200 -19.73 26.88 -18.33
N ASN A 201 -20.05 27.55 -19.43
CA ASN A 201 -19.06 28.29 -20.23
C ASN A 201 -18.41 29.42 -19.42
N ALA A 202 -19.18 30.11 -18.57
CA ALA A 202 -18.65 31.13 -17.67
C ALA A 202 -17.59 30.55 -16.74
N LEU A 203 -17.88 29.43 -16.08
CA LEU A 203 -16.94 28.73 -15.19
C LEU A 203 -15.67 28.29 -15.92
N LEU A 204 -15.81 27.74 -17.14
CA LEU A 204 -14.66 27.33 -17.96
C LEU A 204 -13.82 28.51 -18.44
N SER A 205 -14.41 29.70 -18.60
CA SER A 205 -13.70 30.92 -19.02
C SER A 205 -13.03 31.69 -17.87
N MET A 206 -13.21 31.24 -16.63
CA MET A 206 -12.70 31.91 -15.44
C MET A 206 -11.16 31.98 -15.45
N GLN A 207 -10.60 33.08 -14.93
CA GLN A 207 -9.14 33.22 -14.80
C GLN A 207 -8.57 32.13 -13.87
N PRO A 208 -7.35 31.63 -14.12
CA PRO A 208 -6.77 30.53 -13.32
C PRO A 208 -6.75 30.80 -11.81
N ILE A 209 -6.43 32.02 -11.39
CA ILE A 209 -6.41 32.41 -9.98
C ILE A 209 -7.81 32.32 -9.36
N ALA A 210 -8.82 32.83 -10.06
CA ALA A 210 -10.21 32.77 -9.60
C ALA A 210 -10.71 31.31 -9.55
N LYS A 211 -10.35 30.48 -10.54
CA LYS A 211 -10.70 29.04 -10.54
C LYS A 211 -10.16 28.34 -9.31
N LYS A 212 -8.89 28.56 -8.99
CA LYS A 212 -8.25 28.02 -7.79
C LYS A 212 -8.95 28.47 -6.51
N GLN A 213 -9.29 29.75 -6.39
CA GLN A 213 -9.98 30.29 -5.22
C GLN A 213 -11.38 29.69 -5.04
N VAL A 214 -12.19 29.64 -6.10
CA VAL A 214 -13.54 29.05 -6.05
C VAL A 214 -13.46 27.56 -5.74
N THR A 215 -12.58 26.83 -6.43
CA THR A 215 -12.42 25.37 -6.21
C THR A 215 -11.96 25.08 -4.79
N LEU A 216 -10.96 25.79 -4.28
CA LEU A 216 -10.49 25.66 -2.89
C LEU A 216 -11.61 25.98 -1.89
N GLY A 217 -12.42 27.00 -2.16
CA GLY A 217 -13.58 27.35 -1.35
C GLY A 217 -14.56 26.18 -1.28
N LEU A 218 -14.92 25.59 -2.43
CA LEU A 218 -15.82 24.44 -2.50
C LEU A 218 -15.27 23.24 -1.74
N THR A 219 -14.02 22.85 -2.03
CA THR A 219 -13.41 21.64 -1.46
C THR A 219 -13.08 21.76 0.02
N LYS A 220 -13.01 22.98 0.57
CA LYS A 220 -12.92 23.23 2.02
C LYS A 220 -14.24 22.95 2.74
N HIS A 221 -15.37 23.26 2.11
CA HIS A 221 -16.69 23.02 2.70
C HIS A 221 -17.11 21.57 2.52
N ASP A 222 -16.69 20.95 1.42
CA ASP A 222 -17.01 19.57 1.06
C ASP A 222 -15.74 18.85 0.59
N LYS A 223 -15.14 18.06 1.49
CA LYS A 223 -13.87 17.39 1.23
C LYS A 223 -14.02 16.22 0.24
N ASP A 224 -15.22 15.70 0.06
CA ASP A 224 -15.45 14.56 -0.84
C ASP A 224 -15.24 14.98 -2.30
N LEU A 225 -15.34 16.27 -2.60
CA LEU A 225 -15.01 16.83 -3.92
C LEU A 225 -13.54 16.61 -4.33
N TYR A 226 -12.63 16.31 -3.40
CA TYR A 226 -11.27 15.91 -3.77
C TYR A 226 -11.24 14.54 -4.46
N GLN A 227 -12.22 13.68 -4.20
CA GLN A 227 -12.31 12.35 -4.83
C GLN A 227 -12.71 12.43 -6.31
N GLU A 228 -13.24 13.58 -6.76
CA GLU A 228 -13.60 13.84 -8.15
C GLU A 228 -12.38 14.10 -9.05
N PHE A 229 -11.23 14.42 -8.48
CA PHE A 229 -10.01 14.59 -9.25
C PHE A 229 -9.46 13.24 -9.73
N ASP A 230 -8.90 13.23 -10.94
CA ASP A 230 -8.35 12.01 -11.51
C ASP A 230 -7.15 11.53 -10.71
N ALA A 231 -7.09 10.24 -10.43
CA ALA A 231 -6.00 9.63 -9.69
C ALA A 231 -4.63 9.92 -10.34
N HIS A 232 -4.57 9.92 -11.68
CA HIS A 232 -3.38 10.24 -12.44
C HIS A 232 -2.89 11.70 -12.22
N ALA A 233 -3.80 12.64 -11.97
CA ALA A 233 -3.41 14.02 -11.67
C ALA A 233 -2.72 14.11 -10.30
N TYR A 234 -3.22 13.36 -9.32
CA TYR A 234 -2.58 13.24 -8.02
C TYR A 234 -1.20 12.60 -8.11
N THR A 235 -1.07 11.49 -8.83
CA THR A 235 0.22 10.80 -8.94
C THR A 235 1.27 11.61 -9.69
N ASN A 236 0.88 12.34 -10.74
CA ASN A 236 1.77 13.29 -11.42
C ASN A 236 2.25 14.42 -10.49
N MET A 237 1.34 14.98 -9.69
CA MET A 237 1.67 15.98 -8.68
C MET A 237 2.64 15.41 -7.64
N ILE A 238 2.35 14.23 -7.07
CA ILE A 238 3.24 13.57 -6.12
C ILE A 238 4.62 13.34 -6.76
N ASN A 239 4.67 12.86 -8.01
CA ASN A 239 5.92 12.58 -8.70
C ASN A 239 6.81 13.81 -8.88
N THR A 240 6.19 14.97 -9.07
CA THR A 240 6.89 16.23 -9.33
C THR A 240 7.45 16.84 -8.03
N TYR A 241 6.73 16.70 -6.92
CA TYR A 241 7.03 17.45 -5.68
C TYR A 241 7.50 16.60 -4.50
N LYS A 242 7.38 15.27 -4.57
CA LYS A 242 7.71 14.36 -3.45
C LYS A 242 8.69 13.29 -3.86
N GLN A 243 9.42 12.80 -2.87
CA GLN A 243 10.34 11.68 -3.04
C GLN A 243 9.77 10.40 -2.43
N GLN A 244 10.18 9.26 -2.96
CA GLN A 244 9.73 7.93 -2.54
C GLN A 244 9.60 7.74 -1.00
N PRO A 245 10.56 8.16 -0.15
CA PRO A 245 10.40 7.98 1.30
C PRO A 245 9.21 8.73 1.89
N GLU A 246 8.88 9.91 1.36
CA GLU A 246 7.70 10.67 1.77
C GLU A 246 6.41 10.00 1.29
N VAL A 247 6.42 9.45 0.07
CA VAL A 247 5.28 8.71 -0.49
C VAL A 247 4.98 7.48 0.34
N VAL A 248 5.99 6.67 0.66
CA VAL A 248 5.82 5.48 1.50
C VAL A 248 5.30 5.85 2.89
N LYS A 249 5.84 6.91 3.49
CA LYS A 249 5.35 7.40 4.79
C LYS A 249 3.87 7.83 4.72
N ALA A 250 3.47 8.47 3.62
CA ALA A 250 2.09 8.89 3.43
C ALA A 250 1.13 7.72 3.26
N MET A 251 1.59 6.61 2.67
CA MET A 251 0.82 5.37 2.50
C MET A 251 0.50 4.66 3.81
N ASP A 252 1.01 5.13 4.95
CA ASP A 252 0.66 4.60 6.26
C ASP A 252 -0.84 4.67 6.56
N VAL A 253 -1.55 5.64 5.97
CA VAL A 253 -3.01 5.78 6.12
C VAL A 253 -3.84 4.87 5.21
N LEU A 254 -3.20 4.10 4.32
CA LEU A 254 -3.89 3.11 3.51
C LEU A 254 -4.35 1.95 4.39
N GLU A 255 -5.49 1.36 4.03
CA GLU A 255 -5.97 0.17 4.72
C GLU A 255 -4.99 -1.01 4.52
N PRO A 256 -4.82 -1.89 5.52
CA PRO A 256 -3.93 -3.05 5.41
C PRO A 256 -4.21 -3.91 4.18
N GLU A 257 -5.47 -4.07 3.77
CA GLU A 257 -5.87 -4.83 2.59
C GLU A 257 -5.26 -4.26 1.31
N GLU A 258 -5.19 -2.94 1.17
CA GLU A 258 -4.57 -2.29 0.01
C GLU A 258 -3.05 -2.43 0.05
N LYS A 259 -2.42 -2.28 1.23
CA LYS A 259 -0.98 -2.53 1.41
C LYS A 259 -0.62 -3.97 1.04
N ILE A 260 -1.42 -4.94 1.47
CA ILE A 260 -1.26 -6.37 1.14
C ILE A 260 -1.38 -6.59 -0.37
N LYS A 261 -2.39 -6.01 -1.05
CA LYS A 261 -2.52 -6.11 -2.50
C LYS A 261 -1.30 -5.57 -3.23
N MET A 262 -0.77 -4.42 -2.79
CA MET A 262 0.45 -3.83 -3.36
C MET A 262 1.64 -4.76 -3.17
N LEU A 263 1.88 -5.28 -1.96
CA LEU A 263 3.02 -6.16 -1.66
C LEU A 263 3.00 -7.46 -2.45
N LYS A 264 1.84 -7.96 -2.87
CA LYS A 264 1.74 -9.13 -3.77
C LYS A 264 2.34 -8.88 -5.16
N GLU A 265 2.57 -7.62 -5.55
CA GLU A 265 3.26 -7.28 -6.78
C GLU A 265 4.80 -7.27 -6.64
N LEU A 266 5.34 -7.49 -5.43
CA LEU A 266 6.78 -7.65 -5.25
C LEU A 266 7.25 -8.97 -5.86
N PRO A 267 8.45 -9.00 -6.47
CA PRO A 267 9.15 -10.24 -6.75
C PRO A 267 9.32 -11.09 -5.48
N ASN A 268 9.23 -12.41 -5.62
CA ASN A 268 9.31 -13.35 -4.49
C ASN A 268 10.53 -13.11 -3.59
N ASP A 269 11.69 -12.80 -4.16
CA ASP A 269 12.92 -12.54 -3.41
C ASP A 269 12.77 -11.35 -2.44
N LEU A 270 12.15 -10.26 -2.91
CA LEU A 270 11.92 -9.06 -2.10
C LEU A 270 10.77 -9.26 -1.13
N LEU A 271 9.71 -9.93 -1.57
CA LEU A 271 8.57 -10.29 -0.72
C LEU A 271 9.03 -11.19 0.45
N GLY A 272 9.93 -12.14 0.20
CA GLY A 272 10.55 -12.98 1.22
C GLY A 272 11.29 -12.14 2.26
N ILE A 273 12.09 -11.15 1.84
CA ILE A 273 12.78 -10.24 2.76
C ILE A 273 11.79 -9.48 3.64
N VAL A 274 10.69 -8.99 3.08
CA VAL A 274 9.63 -8.31 3.85
C VAL A 274 9.01 -9.24 4.88
N ILE A 275 8.66 -10.47 4.49
CA ILE A 275 8.05 -11.47 5.37
C ILE A 275 8.99 -11.88 6.54
N THR A 276 10.31 -11.75 6.39
CA THR A 276 11.25 -12.07 7.49
C THR A 276 11.04 -11.22 8.74
N GLN A 277 10.33 -10.08 8.64
CA GLN A 277 10.05 -9.20 9.78
C GLN A 277 9.00 -9.76 10.75
N ILE A 278 8.14 -10.71 10.31
CA ILE A 278 7.10 -11.34 11.16
C ILE A 278 7.71 -11.95 12.42
N ASP A 279 7.03 -11.89 13.58
CA ASP A 279 7.51 -12.56 14.78
C ASP A 279 7.79 -14.05 14.54
N ALA A 280 8.85 -14.57 15.17
CA ALA A 280 9.29 -15.94 14.96
C ALA A 280 8.19 -16.98 15.28
N ARG A 281 7.36 -16.72 16.28
CA ARG A 281 6.26 -17.61 16.67
C ARG A 281 5.13 -17.59 15.67
N ASP A 282 4.73 -16.41 15.21
CA ASP A 282 3.65 -16.28 14.23
C ASP A 282 4.06 -16.89 12.87
N PHE A 283 5.33 -16.69 12.50
CA PHE A 283 5.91 -17.33 11.32
C PHE A 283 5.89 -18.87 11.44
N ALA A 284 6.29 -19.41 12.59
CA ALA A 284 6.26 -20.84 12.87
C ALA A 284 4.83 -21.42 12.90
N ASP A 285 3.88 -20.70 13.48
CA ASP A 285 2.48 -21.11 13.51
C ASP A 285 1.88 -21.19 12.09
N LEU A 286 2.18 -20.21 11.24
CA LEU A 286 1.79 -20.24 9.83
C LEU A 286 2.39 -21.41 9.07
N LEU A 287 3.67 -21.69 9.27
CA LEU A 287 4.32 -22.84 8.64
C LEU A 287 3.63 -24.16 9.02
N ILE A 288 3.28 -24.33 10.29
CA ILE A 288 2.62 -25.55 10.77
C ILE A 288 1.18 -25.65 10.23
N ASN A 289 0.41 -24.57 10.33
CA ASN A 289 -1.03 -24.63 10.11
C ASN A 289 -1.45 -24.37 8.66
N ARG A 290 -0.62 -23.68 7.87
CA ARG A 290 -0.98 -23.19 6.53
C ARG A 290 -0.03 -23.64 5.42
N CYS A 291 1.24 -23.93 5.75
CA CYS A 291 2.23 -24.41 4.78
C CYS A 291 2.96 -25.69 5.24
N PRO A 292 2.25 -26.74 5.73
CA PRO A 292 2.89 -27.94 6.26
C PRO A 292 3.70 -28.70 5.20
N GLU A 293 3.34 -28.56 3.92
CA GLU A 293 4.08 -29.14 2.80
C GLU A 293 5.47 -28.51 2.62
N ILE A 294 5.63 -27.22 2.92
CA ILE A 294 6.94 -26.57 2.88
C ILE A 294 7.82 -27.09 4.01
N LEU A 295 7.25 -27.24 5.21
CA LEU A 295 7.95 -27.91 6.31
C LEU A 295 8.34 -29.34 5.92
N ALA A 296 7.46 -30.10 5.25
CA ALA A 296 7.79 -31.45 4.79
C ALA A 296 8.90 -31.46 3.73
N GLN A 297 8.93 -30.48 2.81
CA GLN A 297 9.97 -30.36 1.79
C GLN A 297 11.33 -29.96 2.38
N ILE A 298 11.32 -29.10 3.39
CA ILE A 298 12.54 -28.74 4.14
C ILE A 298 13.04 -29.97 4.89
N VAL A 299 12.15 -30.72 5.54
CA VAL A 299 12.48 -31.95 6.29
C VAL A 299 12.87 -33.14 5.40
N ALA A 300 12.59 -33.11 4.10
CA ALA A 300 12.95 -34.18 3.16
C ALA A 300 14.24 -33.86 2.34
N ARG A 301 14.97 -32.80 2.70
CA ARG A 301 16.22 -32.37 2.06
C ARG A 301 17.45 -32.72 2.87
#